data_AF-A0A543ADW9-F1
#
_entry.id   AF-A0A543ADW9-F1
#
_cell.length_a   1.000
_cell.length_b   1.000
_cell.length_c   1.000
_cell.angle_alpha   90.00
_cell.angle_beta   90.00
_cell.angle_gamma   90.00
#
_symmetry.space_group_name_H-M   'P 1'
#
loop_
_entity.id
_entity.type
_entity.pdbx_description
1 polymer ?
#
loop_
_entity_poly.entity_id
_entity_poly.type
_entity_poly.pdbx_seq_one_letter_code
_entity_poly.pdbx_strand_id
1 'polypeptide(L)' 'METLTATEPEANTAIQHGYSLKFRHASALTKLMEERQDLRGVHVFADFVDDSVRWSA' A
#
# COMPACT_ATOMS: atom_id res chain seq x y z
N MET A 1 20.27 21.11 -26.05
CA MET A 1 18.98 20.65 -25.49
C MET A 1 19.26 19.30 -24.85
N GLU A 2 19.93 19.32 -23.69
CA GLU A 2 20.37 18.10 -23.00
C GLU A 2 19.21 17.58 -22.16
N THR A 3 18.65 16.45 -22.57
CA THR A 3 17.69 15.71 -21.76
C THR A 3 18.45 15.07 -20.61
N LEU A 4 18.22 15.56 -19.39
CA LEU A 4 18.64 14.92 -18.15
C LEU A 4 17.96 13.54 -18.05
N THR A 5 18.57 12.52 -18.64
CA THR A 5 18.22 11.13 -18.37
C THR A 5 18.66 10.88 -16.94
N ALA A 6 17.70 10.88 -16.01
CA ALA A 6 17.94 10.46 -14.65
C ALA A 6 18.61 9.08 -14.70
N THR A 7 19.83 9.01 -14.17
CA THR A 7 20.64 7.80 -14.14
C THR A 7 19.82 6.67 -13.50
N GLU A 8 19.71 5.53 -14.19
CA GLU A 8 18.97 4.32 -13.78
C GLU A 8 19.03 3.96 -12.27
N PRO A 9 20.15 4.15 -11.52
CA PRO A 9 20.15 3.93 -10.07
C PRO A 9 19.21 4.83 -9.25
N GLU A 10 18.98 6.09 -9.63
CA GLU A 10 18.08 7.02 -8.90
C GLU A 10 16.61 6.66 -9.09
N ALA A 11 16.24 6.22 -10.29
CA ALA A 11 14.90 5.72 -10.56
C ALA A 11 14.62 4.44 -9.76
N ASN A 12 15.60 3.54 -9.66
CA ASN A 12 15.46 2.28 -8.92
C ASN A 12 15.31 2.52 -7.40
N THR A 13 16.09 3.42 -6.80
CA THR A 13 15.94 3.76 -5.37
C THR A 13 14.59 4.41 -5.08
N ALA A 14 14.14 5.37 -5.89
CA ALA A 14 12.82 6.00 -5.72
C ALA A 14 11.67 4.97 -5.78
N ILE A 15 11.76 4.02 -6.72
CA ILE A 15 10.80 2.92 -6.85
C ILE A 15 10.84 2.02 -5.59
N GLN A 16 12.03 1.63 -5.12
CA GLN A 16 12.20 0.82 -3.90
C GLN A 16 11.67 1.51 -2.64
N HIS A 17 11.92 2.81 -2.48
CA HIS A 17 11.38 3.59 -1.38
C HIS A 17 9.85 3.64 -1.41
N GLY A 18 9.26 3.79 -2.59
CA GLY A 18 7.80 3.74 -2.79
C GLY A 18 7.21 2.37 -2.40
N TYR A 19 7.87 1.27 -2.77
CA TYR A 19 7.43 -0.08 -2.39
C TYR A 19 7.48 -0.29 -0.88
N SER A 20 8.55 0.14 -0.21
CA SER A 20 8.67 0.05 1.25
C SER A 20 7.55 0.80 1.97
N LEU A 21 7.24 2.03 1.53
CA LEU A 21 6.18 2.82 2.13
C LEU A 21 4.80 2.19 1.92
N LYS A 22 4.50 1.75 0.70
CA LYS A 22 3.24 1.07 0.36
C LYS A 22 3.06 -0.20 1.19
N PHE A 23 4.12 -1.00 1.34
CA PHE A 23 4.10 -2.21 2.15
C PHE A 23 3.82 -1.91 3.63
N ARG A 24 4.49 -0.89 4.20
CA ARG A 24 4.24 -0.45 5.58
C ARG A 24 2.79 0.03 5.78
N HIS A 25 2.25 0.77 4.82
CA HIS A 25 0.86 1.21 4.86
C HIS A 25 -0.13 0.05 4.78
N ALA A 26 0.10 -0.90 3.87
CA ALA A 26 -0.75 -2.09 3.75
C ALA A 26 -0.72 -2.91 5.06
N SER A 27 0.46 -3.14 5.64
CA SER A 27 0.60 -3.84 6.91
C SER A 27 -0.11 -3.14 8.07
N ALA A 28 0.03 -1.82 8.19
CA ALA A 28 -0.68 -1.04 9.21
C ALA A 28 -2.20 -1.08 9.01
N LEU A 29 -2.66 -1.04 7.77
CA LEU A 29 -4.08 -1.13 7.43
C LEU A 29 -4.65 -2.51 7.77
N THR A 30 -3.94 -3.60 7.45
CA THR A 30 -4.33 -4.96 7.84
C THR A 30 -4.49 -5.08 9.35
N LYS A 31 -3.50 -4.59 10.11
CA LYS A 31 -3.58 -4.59 11.58
C LYS A 31 -4.78 -3.80 12.11
N LEU A 32 -5.03 -2.62 11.54
CA LEU A 32 -6.20 -1.83 11.91
C LEU A 32 -7.52 -2.56 11.60
N MET A 33 -7.60 -3.32 10.50
CA MET A 33 -8.78 -4.12 10.14
C MET A 33 -8.96 -5.37 11.02
N GLU A 34 -7.91 -5.86 11.67
CA GLU A 34 -8.01 -6.87 12.73
C GLU A 34 -8.55 -6.27 14.02
N GLU A 35 -8.15 -5.05 14.36
CA GLU A 35 -8.63 -4.31 15.54
C GLU A 35 -10.08 -3.83 15.35
N ARG A 36 -10.47 -3.50 14.10
CA ARG A 36 -11.77 -2.93 13.73
C ARG A 36 -12.71 -3.93 13.06
N GLN A 37 -12.80 -5.15 13.61
CA GLN A 37 -13.77 -6.13 13.12
C GLN A 37 -15.22 -5.66 13.25
N ASP A 38 -15.49 -4.73 14.17
CA ASP A 38 -16.79 -4.08 14.37
C ASP A 38 -17.31 -3.35 13.12
N LEU A 39 -16.40 -2.92 12.23
CA LEU A 39 -16.76 -2.20 11.03
C LEU A 39 -17.05 -3.09 9.81
N ARG A 40 -16.70 -4.38 9.87
CA ARG A 40 -16.94 -5.31 8.76
C ARG A 40 -18.43 -5.63 8.64
N GLY A 41 -18.95 -5.60 7.42
CA GLY A 41 -20.36 -5.75 7.08
C GLY A 41 -21.23 -4.56 7.45
N VAL A 42 -20.67 -3.53 8.10
CA VAL A 42 -21.37 -2.31 8.55
C VAL A 42 -20.90 -1.10 7.75
N HIS A 43 -19.58 -1.00 7.52
CA HIS A 43 -18.98 0.11 6.82
C HIS A 43 -18.36 -0.34 5.50
N VAL A 44 -18.93 0.15 4.39
CA VAL A 44 -18.56 -0.25 3.02
C VAL A 44 -17.06 -0.11 2.74
N PHE A 45 -16.40 0.91 3.29
CA PHE A 45 -14.95 1.06 3.12
C PHE A 45 -14.15 -0.04 3.85
N ALA A 46 -14.59 -0.50 5.02
CA ALA A 46 -13.94 -1.59 5.73
C ALA A 46 -14.08 -2.89 4.93
N ASP A 47 -15.25 -3.14 4.34
CA ASP A 47 -15.48 -4.31 3.47
C ASP A 47 -14.61 -4.26 2.22
N PHE A 48 -14.50 -3.10 1.58
CA PHE A 48 -13.63 -2.90 0.43
C PHE A 48 -12.15 -3.17 0.76
N VAL A 49 -11.68 -2.68 1.90
CA VAL A 49 -10.30 -2.91 2.35
C VAL A 49 -10.08 -4.37 2.70
N ASP A 50 -11.02 -5.02 3.38
CA ASP A 50 -10.92 -6.44 3.73
C ASP A 50 -10.83 -7.33 2.48
N ASP A 51 -11.67 -7.07 1.47
CA ASP A 51 -11.58 -7.77 0.19
C ASP A 51 -10.24 -7.48 -0.51
N SER A 52 -9.78 -6.23 -0.50
CA SER A 52 -8.48 -5.87 -1.09
C SER A 52 -7.32 -6.62 -0.43
N VAL A 53 -7.32 -6.75 0.90
CA VAL A 53 -6.32 -7.52 1.65
C VAL A 53 -6.42 -9.00 1.30
N ARG A 54 -7.63 -9.56 1.28
CA ARG A 54 -7.90 -10.97 0.97
C ARG A 54 -7.34 -11.41 -0.38
N TRP A 55 -7.37 -10.52 -1.39
CA TRP A 55 -6.83 -10.80 -2.72
C TRP A 55 -5.33 -10.49 -2.87
N SER A 56 -4.75 -9.73 -1.93
CA SER A 56 -3.33 -9.38 -1.94
C SER A 56 -2.41 -10.38 -1.22
N ALA A 57 -3.00 -11.24 -0.38
CA ALA A 57 -2.31 -12.26 0.42
C ALA A 57 -1.98 -13.52 -0.38
#